data_AF-A0A7Z2RKK4-F1
#
_entry.id   AF-A0A7Z2RKK4-F1
#
_cell.length_a   1.000
_cell.length_b   1.000
_cell.length_c   1.000
_cell.angle_alpha   90.00
_cell.angle_beta   90.00
_cell.angle_gamma   90.00
#
_symmetry.space_group_name_H-M   'P 1'
#
loop_
_entity.id
_entity.type
_entity.pdbx_description
1 polymer ?
#
loop_
_entity_poly.entity_id
_entity_poly.type
_entity_poly.pdbx_seq_one_letter_code
_entity_poly.pdbx_strand_id
1 'polypeptide(L)' 'MFRTMNDDVLEAIFVEGLSRVEQDRLMQYLYEKGYSVPAIAKKFGLSKQSVYNRISAHRGRGPTFSA' A
#
# COMPACT_ATOMS: atom_id res chain seq x y z
N MET A 1 -4.93 -17.68 11.46
CA MET A 1 -5.21 -16.29 11.89
C MET A 1 -6.64 -16.02 11.49
N PHE A 2 -7.52 -15.72 12.45
CA PHE A 2 -8.93 -15.47 12.18
C PHE A 2 -9.09 -14.07 11.59
N ARG A 3 -9.77 -13.96 10.45
CA ARG A 3 -10.23 -12.65 9.93
C ARG A 3 -11.33 -12.12 10.84
N THR A 4 -11.29 -10.83 11.11
CA THR A 4 -12.35 -10.14 11.84
C THR A 4 -13.24 -9.38 10.86
N MET A 5 -14.49 -9.10 11.26
CA MET A 5 -15.38 -8.23 10.48
C MET A 5 -14.73 -6.86 10.17
N ASN A 6 -13.90 -6.35 11.07
CA ASN A 6 -13.14 -5.12 10.85
C ASN A 6 -12.11 -5.26 9.71
N ASP A 7 -11.50 -6.43 9.56
CA ASP A 7 -10.59 -6.69 8.46
C ASP A 7 -11.33 -6.69 7.11
N ASP A 8 -12.51 -7.31 7.07
CA ASP A 8 -13.33 -7.41 5.86
C ASP A 8 -13.87 -6.04 5.44
N VAL A 9 -14.33 -5.23 6.40
CA VAL A 9 -14.77 -3.85 6.12
C VAL A 9 -13.64 -2.99 5.59
N LEU A 10 -12.43 -3.10 6.16
CA LEU A 10 -11.27 -2.36 5.68
C LEU A 10 -10.88 -2.78 4.25
N GLU A 11 -10.90 -4.09 3.96
CA GLU A 11 -10.64 -4.61 2.62
C GLU A 11 -11.72 -4.11 1.62
N ALA A 12 -12.99 -4.15 1.99
CA ALA A 12 -14.09 -3.64 1.15
C ALA A 12 -13.97 -2.15 0.85
N ILE A 13 -13.68 -1.32 1.87
CA ILE A 13 -13.44 0.12 1.67
C ILE A 13 -12.25 0.34 0.73
N PHE A 14 -11.17 -0.43 0.90
CA PHE A 14 -10.00 -0.31 0.04
C PHE A 14 -10.30 -0.64 -1.43
N VAL A 15 -11.03 -1.74 -1.68
CA VAL A 15 -11.29 -2.25 -3.03
C VAL A 15 -12.39 -1.47 -3.73
N GLU A 16 -13.49 -1.19 -3.03
CA GLU A 16 -14.73 -0.64 -3.63
C GLU A 16 -14.90 0.85 -3.34
N GLY A 17 -14.42 1.32 -2.18
CA GLY A 17 -14.64 2.69 -1.71
C GLY A 17 -13.56 3.69 -2.09
N LEU A 18 -12.36 3.23 -2.43
CA LEU A 18 -11.23 4.09 -2.77
C LEU A 18 -10.91 4.02 -4.27
N SER A 19 -10.72 5.20 -4.87
CA SER A 19 -10.11 5.30 -6.19
C SER A 19 -8.69 4.75 -6.19
N ARG A 20 -8.15 4.45 -7.38
CA ARG A 20 -6.78 3.93 -7.53
C ARG A 20 -5.74 4.85 -6.88
N VAL A 21 -5.91 6.17 -7.00
CA VAL A 21 -5.02 7.18 -6.42
C VAL A 21 -5.09 7.16 -4.89
N GLU A 22 -6.28 7.01 -4.32
CA GLU A 22 -6.46 6.96 -2.86
C GLU A 22 -5.89 5.67 -2.27
N GLN A 23 -6.06 4.54 -2.96
CA GLN A 23 -5.41 3.29 -2.57
C GLN A 23 -3.89 3.44 -2.53
N ASP A 24 -3.29 4.07 -3.54
CA ASP A 24 -1.84 4.30 -3.61
C ASP A 24 -1.37 5.19 -2.45
N ARG A 25 -2.11 6.26 -2.16
CA ARG A 25 -1.84 7.14 -1.01
C ARG A 25 -1.95 6.42 0.32
N LEU A 26 -2.96 5.57 0.51
CA LEU A 26 -3.11 4.78 1.74
C LEU A 26 -1.95 3.81 1.92
N MET A 27 -1.56 3.08 0.88
CA MET A 27 -0.42 2.17 0.94
C MET A 27 0.89 2.91 1.22
N GLN A 28 1.10 4.08 0.61
CA GLN A 28 2.24 4.94 0.90
C GLN A 28 2.24 5.39 2.36
N TYR A 29 1.11 5.85 2.89
CA TYR A 29 0.96 6.25 4.28
C TYR A 29 1.29 5.10 5.25
N LEU A 30 0.79 3.89 4.98
CA LEU A 30 1.11 2.71 5.80
C LEU A 30 2.60 2.39 5.75
N TYR A 31 3.22 2.46 4.58
CA TYR A 31 4.65 2.25 4.45
C TYR A 31 5.47 3.29 5.25
N GLU A 32 5.08 4.56 5.18
CA GLU A 32 5.70 5.66 5.96
C GLU A 32 5.49 5.50 7.47
N LYS A 33 4.43 4.81 7.91
CA LYS A 33 4.21 4.42 9.30
C LYS A 33 5.06 3.22 9.75
N GLY A 34 5.88 2.66 8.86
CA GLY A 34 6.80 1.56 9.15
C GLY A 34 6.22 0.17 8.85
N TYR A 35 5.03 0.07 8.26
CA TYR A 35 4.52 -1.22 7.81
C TYR A 35 5.30 -1.73 6.61
N SER A 36 5.70 -3.00 6.64
CA SER A 36 6.46 -3.59 5.54
C SER A 36 5.58 -3.85 4.31
N VAL A 37 6.17 -3.77 3.12
CA VAL A 37 5.48 -4.08 1.85
C VAL A 37 4.82 -5.47 1.86
N PRO A 38 5.46 -6.56 2.35
CA PRO A 38 4.80 -7.85 2.49
C PRO A 38 3.54 -7.82 3.36
N ALA A 39 3.54 -7.03 4.45
CA ALA A 39 2.39 -6.91 5.34
C ALA A 39 1.24 -6.17 4.66
N ILE A 40 1.53 -5.04 4.00
CA ILE A 40 0.55 -4.25 3.23
C ILE A 40 -0.05 -5.10 2.11
N ALA A 41 0.81 -5.79 1.34
CA ALA A 41 0.39 -6.67 0.26
C ALA A 41 -0.56 -7.78 0.76
N LYS A 42 -0.19 -8.45 1.86
CA LYS A 42 -1.02 -9.47 2.49
C LYS A 42 -2.36 -8.90 2.98
N LYS A 43 -2.35 -7.70 3.57
CA LYS A 43 -3.55 -7.07 4.13
C LYS A 43 -4.60 -6.73 3.08
N PHE A 44 -4.18 -6.36 1.87
CA PHE A 44 -5.09 -5.96 0.79
C PHE A 44 -5.18 -6.98 -0.36
N GLY A 45 -4.65 -8.20 -0.18
CA GLY A 45 -4.69 -9.23 -1.22
C GLY A 45 -3.91 -8.87 -2.51
N LEU A 46 -2.88 -8.03 -2.40
CA LEU A 46 -2.06 -7.58 -3.53
C LEU A 46 -0.77 -8.40 -3.64
N SER A 47 -0.19 -8.43 -4.84
CA SER A 47 1.18 -8.90 -5.00
C SER A 47 2.18 -7.88 -4.42
N LYS A 48 3.30 -8.35 -3.85
CA LYS A 48 4.35 -7.46 -3.34
C LYS A 48 4.87 -6.51 -4.42
N GLN A 49 5.02 -7.02 -5.65
CA GLN A 49 5.45 -6.21 -6.79
C GLN A 49 4.46 -5.09 -7.13
N SER A 50 3.15 -5.38 -7.07
CA SER A 50 2.11 -4.35 -7.27
C SER A 50 2.26 -3.22 -6.26
N VAL A 51 2.46 -3.56 -4.99
CA VAL A 51 2.67 -2.54 -3.94
C VAL A 51 3.95 -1.74 -4.21
N TYR A 52 5.10 -2.39 -4.48
CA TYR A 52 6.36 -1.70 -4.80
C TYR A 52 6.26 -0.74 -5.99
N ASN A 53 5.50 -1.11 -7.02
CA ASN A 53 5.30 -0.26 -8.20
C ASN A 53 4.41 0.96 -7.91
N ARG A 54 3.59 0.89 -6.86
CA ARG A 54 2.57 1.90 -6.53
C ARG A 54 3.03 2.86 -5.43
N ILE A 55 3.95 2.42 -4.57
CA ILE A 55 4.49 3.24 -3.48
C ILE A 55 5.91 3.70 -3.79
N SER A 56 6.31 4.84 -3.22
CA SER A 56 7.66 5.38 -3.29
C SER A 56 8.58 4.70 -2.26
N ALA A 57 8.88 3.41 -2.45
CA ALA A 57 9.77 2.65 -1.56
C ALA A 57 11.26 3.06 -1.67
N HIS A 58 11.64 3.81 -2.71
CA HIS A 58 13.02 4.15 -3.05
C HIS A 58 13.43 5.59 -2.70
N ARG A 59 12.87 6.27 -1.69
CA ARG A 59 13.33 7.61 -1.27
C ARG A 59 14.72 7.61 -0.55
N GLY A 60 15.69 6.89 -1.11
CA GLY A 60 17.12 7.19 -1.12
C GLY A 60 17.68 7.43 -2.53
N ARG A 61 16.84 7.33 -3.58
CA ARG A 61 17.10 7.73 -4.96
C ARG A 61 15.88 8.52 -5.43
N GLY A 62 15.82 9.79 -5.06
CA GLY A 62 14.95 10.74 -5.76
C GLY A 62 15.31 10.78 -7.25
N PRO A 63 14.48 11.42 -8.11
CA PRO A 63 14.89 11.65 -9.49
C PRO A 63 16.30 12.22 -9.48
N THR A 64 17.23 11.58 -10.18
CA THR A 64 18.52 12.20 -10.49
C THR A 64 18.19 13.43 -11.31
N PHE A 65 18.12 14.58 -10.64
CA PHE A 65 18.28 15.86 -11.30
C PHE A 65 19.72 15.83 -11.83
N SER A 66 19.88 15.36 -13.06
CA SER A 66 21.08 15.66 -13.83
C SER A 66 21.03 17.16 -14.09
N ALA A 67 21.89 17.89 -13.39
CA ALA A 67 22.20 19.29 -13.66
C ALA A 67 22.99 19.40 -14.97
#